data_AF-A0A1F8XM73-F1
#
_entry.id   AF-A0A1F8XM73-F1
#
_cell.length_a   1.000
_cell.length_b   1.000
_cell.length_c   1.000
_cell.angle_alpha   90.00
_cell.angle_beta   90.00
_cell.angle_gamma   90.00
#
_symmetry.space_group_name_H-M   'P 1'
#
loop_
_entity.id
_entity.type
_entity.pdbx_description
1 polymer ?
#
loop_
_entity_poly.entity_id
_entity_poly.type
_entity_poly.pdbx_seq_one_letter_code
_entity_poly.pdbx_strand_id
1 'polypeptide(L)'
;MTRWKSFSVRTRREAVDGITQFLVAHGSLGTAYDEQLLGATGDPADPIPPPPGVTRLTAYFPWDTDLHALKQAFLDFLPVISEAFGPGPEEFSDAAEITDTGWSEKWKEHFHSRKIGRRIVVKPSWETVDAGEGEVVLTVDPGQAFGTGTHETTRMCLRMIEDVFDLSPAPREVLDVGTGTGILGIAAARLGATRILAVDTDPVAVEVAGKNAGENGVAAVFRAETTPLSAIPGAFDLVLGNLIAEILIDMASELVRRTAPGGHLIVSGILMEKSGWVIEEFGKNGAFPIGEAVDGQWAALLLRRE
;
A
#
# COMPACT_ATOMS: atom_id res chain seq x y z
N MET A 1 2.89 25.87 4.44
CA MET A 1 4.24 25.45 4.89
C MET A 1 4.11 24.99 6.33
N THR A 2 4.14 23.69 6.55
CA THR A 2 4.11 23.14 7.90
C THR A 2 5.51 23.26 8.48
N ARG A 3 5.63 23.83 9.67
CA ARG A 3 6.92 24.00 10.35
C ARG A 3 6.86 23.27 11.68
N TRP A 4 7.96 22.61 11.99
CA TRP A 4 8.09 21.77 13.16
C TRP A 4 9.47 22.03 13.76
N LYS A 5 9.66 21.67 15.02
CA LYS A 5 10.98 21.63 15.63
C LYS A 5 11.30 20.20 16.00
N SER A 6 12.55 19.78 15.79
CA SER A 6 13.03 18.48 16.28
C SER A 6 13.86 18.67 17.54
N PHE A 7 13.78 17.70 18.43
CA PHE A 7 14.60 17.59 19.62
C PHE A 7 15.12 16.16 19.72
N SER A 8 16.44 16.01 19.71
CA SER A 8 17.09 14.71 19.57
C SER A 8 17.93 14.40 20.79
N VAL A 9 17.81 13.18 21.28
CA VAL A 9 18.55 12.68 22.44
C VAL A 9 19.17 11.33 22.12
N ARG A 10 20.34 11.09 22.67
CA ARG A 10 20.97 9.77 22.66
C ARG A 10 20.54 9.05 23.92
N THR A 11 20.16 7.78 23.82
CA THR A 11 19.68 7.00 24.98
C THR A 11 19.96 5.52 24.82
N ARG A 12 20.07 4.79 25.92
CA ARG A 12 19.99 3.33 25.90
C ARG A 12 18.57 2.87 25.58
N ARG A 13 18.44 1.62 25.12
CA ARG A 13 17.16 1.02 24.73
C ARG A 13 16.16 0.93 25.88
N GLU A 14 16.64 0.55 27.06
CA GLU A 14 15.83 0.35 28.26
C GLU A 14 15.19 1.65 28.77
N ALA A 15 15.79 2.80 28.45
CA ALA A 15 15.29 4.12 28.85
C ALA A 15 14.45 4.82 27.77
N VAL A 16 14.30 4.23 26.57
CA VAL A 16 13.56 4.84 25.45
C VAL A 16 12.13 5.16 25.85
N ASP A 17 11.42 4.24 26.50
CA ASP A 17 10.01 4.44 26.88
C ASP A 17 9.87 5.59 27.88
N GLY A 18 10.76 5.64 28.89
CA GLY A 18 10.76 6.70 29.90
C GLY A 18 11.04 8.08 29.30
N ILE A 19 12.01 8.16 28.39
CA ILE A 19 12.35 9.42 27.72
C ILE A 19 11.26 9.81 26.70
N THR A 20 10.66 8.84 26.01
CA THR A 20 9.53 9.08 25.09
C THR A 20 8.35 9.66 25.86
N GLN A 21 8.01 9.06 27.01
CA GLN A 21 6.95 9.57 27.87
C GLN A 21 7.23 10.99 28.36
N PHE A 22 8.48 11.28 28.75
CA PHE A 22 8.90 12.64 29.09
C PHE A 22 8.67 13.61 27.91
N LEU A 23 9.13 13.27 26.70
CA LEU A 23 8.99 14.13 25.53
C LEU A 23 7.53 14.35 25.11
N VAL A 24 6.70 13.31 25.20
CA VAL A 24 5.24 13.39 24.97
C VAL A 24 4.56 14.29 25.99
N ALA A 25 4.91 14.16 27.28
CA ALA A 25 4.38 15.02 28.33
C ALA A 25 4.73 16.51 28.13
N HIS A 26 5.80 16.79 27.40
CA HIS A 26 6.23 18.15 27.05
C HIS A 26 5.75 18.62 25.66
N GLY A 27 4.78 17.93 25.07
CA GLY A 27 4.10 18.39 23.85
C GLY A 27 4.66 17.82 22.54
N SER A 28 5.38 16.71 22.58
CA SER A 28 5.79 16.00 21.36
C SER A 28 4.57 15.50 20.59
N LEU A 29 4.55 15.74 19.28
CA LEU A 29 3.55 15.24 18.32
C LEU A 29 3.84 13.80 17.88
N GLY A 30 5.06 13.32 18.12
CA GLY A 30 5.51 11.99 17.74
C GLY A 30 7.02 11.86 17.91
N THR A 31 7.49 10.62 18.02
CA THR A 31 8.90 10.29 18.18
C THR A 31 9.33 9.25 17.16
N ALA A 32 10.51 9.40 16.60
CA ALA A 32 11.15 8.43 15.73
C ALA A 32 12.51 8.05 16.32
N TYR A 33 12.85 6.76 16.31
CA TYR A 33 14.19 6.29 16.64
C TYR A 33 14.97 6.07 15.35
N ASP A 34 16.23 6.49 15.34
CA ASP A 34 17.15 6.23 14.23
C ASP A 34 17.65 4.79 14.37
N GLU A 35 16.87 3.85 13.86
CA GLU A 35 17.42 2.57 13.43
C GLU A 35 18.11 2.84 12.09
N GLN A 36 19.37 3.29 12.12
CA GLN A 36 20.22 3.21 10.93
C GLN A 36 20.42 1.74 10.57
N LEU A 37 19.45 1.20 9.84
CA LEU A 37 19.48 -0.12 9.25
C LEU A 37 19.71 0.02 7.76
N LEU A 38 20.61 0.90 7.34
CA LEU A 38 21.12 0.88 5.98
C LEU A 38 22.48 0.19 6.00
N GLY A 39 22.62 -0.89 5.24
CA GLY A 39 23.90 -1.52 4.94
C GLY A 39 24.85 -0.51 4.25
N ALA A 40 26.12 -0.88 4.10
CA ALA A 40 27.14 -0.03 3.49
C ALA A 40 26.80 0.49 2.07
N THR A 41 25.79 -0.10 1.41
CA THR A 41 25.28 0.24 0.08
C THR A 41 24.01 1.11 0.08
N GLY A 42 23.42 1.41 1.24
CA GLY A 42 22.17 2.17 1.34
C GLY A 42 20.89 1.32 1.27
N ASP A 43 21.00 0.00 1.33
CA ASP A 43 19.85 -0.93 1.39
C ASP A 43 19.49 -1.29 2.84
N PRO A 44 18.21 -1.59 3.16
CA PRO A 44 17.81 -2.10 4.46
C PRO A 44 18.64 -3.33 4.88
N ALA A 45 19.25 -3.32 6.07
CA ALA A 45 20.07 -4.43 6.55
C ALA A 45 19.21 -5.67 6.86
N ASP A 46 19.54 -6.82 6.26
CA ASP A 46 18.91 -8.13 6.50
C ASP A 46 19.98 -9.24 6.70
N PRO A 47 20.01 -9.96 7.84
CA PRO A 47 19.18 -9.74 9.02
C PRO A 47 19.52 -8.42 9.69
N ILE A 48 18.48 -7.74 10.18
CA ILE A 48 18.58 -6.55 11.02
C ILE A 48 19.57 -6.86 12.15
N PRO A 49 20.80 -6.30 12.16
CA PRO A 49 21.68 -6.48 13.29
C PRO A 49 20.96 -5.95 14.53
N PRO A 50 21.05 -6.61 15.69
CA PRO A 50 20.44 -6.09 16.91
C PRO A 50 20.94 -4.66 17.08
N PRO A 51 20.04 -3.66 17.24
CA PRO A 51 20.46 -2.27 17.29
C PRO A 51 21.50 -2.10 18.39
N PRO A 52 22.48 -1.19 18.21
CA PRO A 52 23.44 -0.90 19.27
C PRO A 52 22.71 -0.61 20.57
N GLY A 53 23.29 -0.97 21.72
CA GLY A 53 22.70 -0.71 23.04
C GLY A 53 22.40 0.78 23.32
N VAL A 54 22.77 1.68 22.40
CA VAL A 54 22.50 3.11 22.41
C VAL A 54 21.88 3.51 21.06
N THR A 55 20.73 4.18 21.10
CA THR A 55 19.98 4.69 19.94
C THR A 55 19.79 6.20 20.03
N ARG A 56 19.42 6.83 18.91
CA ARG A 56 19.05 8.24 18.83
C ARG A 56 17.54 8.35 18.72
N LEU A 57 16.91 8.97 19.72
CA LEU A 57 15.48 9.26 19.74
C LEU A 57 15.26 10.71 19.31
N THR A 58 14.43 10.93 18.30
CA THR A 58 14.08 12.24 17.77
C THR A 58 12.60 12.49 18.00
N ALA A 59 12.27 13.53 18.75
CA ALA A 59 10.89 13.98 18.97
C ALA A 59 10.57 15.21 18.12
N TYR A 60 9.34 15.31 17.66
CA TYR A 60 8.86 16.41 16.82
C TYR A 60 7.84 17.25 17.58
N PHE A 61 8.01 18.57 17.53
CA PHE A 61 7.25 19.53 18.32
C PHE A 61 6.60 20.60 17.46
N PRO A 62 5.50 21.22 17.93
CA PRO A 62 4.93 22.42 17.33
C PRO A 62 5.96 23.54 17.17
N TRP A 63 5.80 24.38 16.15
CA TRP A 63 6.74 25.45 15.82
C TRP A 63 7.00 26.47 16.95
N ASP A 64 5.99 26.73 17.77
CA ASP A 64 6.03 27.65 18.91
C ASP A 64 6.71 27.07 20.16
N THR A 65 7.13 25.79 20.11
CA THR A 65 7.83 25.14 21.23
C THR A 65 9.16 25.83 21.54
N ASP A 66 9.40 26.12 22.81
CA ASP A 66 10.67 26.61 23.32
C ASP A 66 11.64 25.45 23.56
N LEU A 67 12.53 25.21 22.60
CA LEU A 67 13.53 24.14 22.68
C LEU A 67 14.58 24.40 23.76
N HIS A 68 14.80 25.65 24.17
CA HIS A 68 15.73 25.95 25.25
C HIS A 68 15.14 25.52 26.59
N ALA A 69 13.88 25.87 26.86
CA ALA A 69 13.17 25.41 28.05
C ALA A 69 13.05 23.88 28.09
N LEU A 70 12.71 23.26 26.96
CA LEU A 70 12.65 21.80 26.83
C LEU A 70 14.01 21.14 27.12
N LYS A 71 15.11 21.72 26.63
CA LYS A 71 16.46 21.23 26.92
C LYS A 71 16.77 21.28 28.41
N GLN A 72 16.46 22.39 29.09
CA GLN A 72 16.68 22.49 30.54
C GLN A 72 15.87 21.43 31.30
N ALA A 73 14.58 21.30 30.98
CA ALA A 73 13.73 20.29 31.58
C ALA A 73 14.26 18.86 31.36
N PHE A 74 14.82 18.57 30.18
CA PHE A 74 15.43 17.27 29.90
C PHE A 74 16.69 17.04 30.73
N LEU A 75 17.57 18.04 30.87
CA LEU A 75 18.75 17.94 31.71
C LEU A 75 18.39 17.71 33.19
N ASP A 76 17.33 18.35 33.68
CA ASP A 76 16.80 18.15 35.03
C ASP A 76 16.14 16.76 35.21
N PHE A 77 15.72 16.13 34.12
CA PHE A 77 15.14 14.78 34.10
C PHE A 77 16.21 13.66 34.05
N LEU A 78 17.41 13.93 33.52
CA LEU A 78 18.49 12.94 33.42
C LEU A 78 18.83 12.22 34.74
N PRO A 79 18.88 12.89 35.92
CA PRO A 79 19.11 12.21 37.18
C PRO A 79 18.06 11.14 37.51
N VAL A 80 16.79 11.37 37.15
CA VAL A 80 15.70 10.41 37.37
C VAL A 80 15.90 9.15 36.54
N ILE A 81 16.33 9.31 35.28
CA ILE A 81 16.68 8.18 34.42
C ILE A 81 17.91 7.44 34.96
N SER A 82 18.93 8.17 35.42
CA SER A 82 20.12 7.56 36.02
C SER A 82 19.82 6.81 37.31
N GLU A 83 18.83 7.22 38.10
CA GLU A 83 18.39 6.50 39.30
C GLU A 83 17.65 5.20 38.94
N ALA A 84 16.78 5.25 37.93
CA ALA A 84 15.99 4.10 37.51
C ALA A 84 16.79 3.02 36.76
N PHE A 85 17.76 3.42 35.94
CA PHE A 85 18.48 2.51 35.03
C PHE A 85 20.00 2.45 35.27
N GLY A 86 20.51 3.19 36.27
CA GLY A 86 21.94 3.39 36.49
C GLY A 86 22.56 4.44 35.55
N PRO A 87 23.81 4.87 35.82
CA PRO A 87 24.49 5.89 35.02
C PRO A 87 24.62 5.47 33.56
N GLY A 88 24.55 6.43 32.64
CA GLY A 88 24.32 6.11 31.24
C GLY A 88 24.65 7.11 30.17
N PRO A 89 24.43 6.70 28.90
CA PRO A 89 24.74 7.50 27.72
C PRO A 89 23.64 8.53 27.39
N GLU A 90 22.69 8.76 28.29
CA GLU A 90 21.57 9.66 28.05
C GLU A 90 22.04 11.11 28.00
N GLU A 91 22.00 11.69 26.81
CA GLU A 91 22.44 13.05 26.57
C GLU A 91 21.61 13.75 25.50
N PHE A 92 21.46 15.06 25.66
CA PHE A 92 20.95 15.90 24.58
C PHE A 92 21.92 15.88 23.40
N SER A 93 21.42 15.55 22.22
CA SER A 93 22.24 15.49 21.00
C SER A 93 22.15 16.80 20.23
N ASP A 94 20.97 17.16 19.72
CA ASP A 94 20.73 18.40 18.98
C ASP A 94 19.24 18.77 18.95
N ALA A 95 18.97 19.97 18.45
CA ALA A 95 17.63 20.44 18.14
C ALA A 95 17.70 21.28 16.87
N ALA A 96 16.69 21.17 16.00
CA ALA A 96 16.66 21.88 14.73
C ALA A 96 15.25 22.40 14.41
N GLU A 97 15.21 23.54 13.72
CA GLU A 97 13.99 24.02 13.08
C GLU A 97 13.82 23.30 11.73
N ILE A 98 12.74 22.55 11.58
CA ILE A 98 12.40 21.85 10.35
C ILE A 98 11.35 22.67 9.63
N THR A 99 11.78 23.29 8.54
CA THR A 99 10.85 23.85 7.55
C THR A 99 10.53 22.74 6.56
N ASP A 100 9.26 22.34 6.46
CA ASP A 100 8.82 21.46 5.37
C ASP A 100 8.99 22.19 4.04
N THR A 101 10.13 21.94 3.39
CA THR A 101 10.48 22.45 2.06
C THR A 101 9.87 21.60 0.94
N GLY A 102 8.68 21.05 1.16
CA GLY A 102 7.99 20.18 0.21
C GLY A 102 8.43 18.72 0.30
N TRP A 103 8.78 18.22 1.49
CA TRP A 103 8.92 16.78 1.72
C TRP A 103 7.63 16.03 1.35
N SER A 104 6.48 16.69 1.55
CA SER A 104 5.16 16.25 1.07
C SER A 104 4.99 16.25 -0.46
N GLU A 105 5.93 16.76 -1.24
CA GLU A 105 5.92 16.80 -2.72
C GLU A 105 7.12 16.06 -3.34
N LYS A 106 8.25 15.91 -2.63
CA LYS A 106 9.46 15.21 -3.11
C LYS A 106 9.22 13.74 -3.46
N TRP A 107 8.24 13.09 -2.84
CA TRP A 107 7.86 11.74 -3.25
C TRP A 107 7.35 11.73 -4.70
N LYS A 108 6.67 12.78 -5.18
CA LYS A 108 6.17 12.88 -6.56
C LYS A 108 7.28 12.86 -7.61
N GLU A 109 8.46 13.39 -7.29
CA GLU A 109 9.64 13.35 -8.16
C GLU A 109 10.13 11.93 -8.44
N HIS A 110 9.72 10.94 -7.63
CA HIS A 110 10.13 9.53 -7.78
C HIS A 110 9.04 8.65 -8.43
N PHE A 111 7.83 9.19 -8.62
CA PHE A 111 6.74 8.47 -9.27
C PHE A 111 6.56 8.95 -10.70
N HIS A 112 7.10 8.15 -11.61
CA HIS A 112 6.97 8.35 -13.05
C HIS A 112 5.97 7.41 -13.67
N SER A 113 5.45 7.80 -14.83
CA SER A 113 4.67 6.95 -15.71
C SER A 113 5.42 5.67 -16.07
N ARG A 114 4.70 4.56 -16.12
CA ARG A 114 5.24 3.23 -16.42
C ARG A 114 4.29 2.46 -17.31
N LYS A 115 4.85 1.89 -18.38
CA LYS A 115 4.16 0.90 -19.19
C LYS A 115 4.14 -0.44 -18.47
N ILE A 116 2.95 -1.04 -18.36
CA ILE A 116 2.71 -2.33 -17.73
C ILE A 116 2.02 -3.24 -18.76
N GLY A 117 2.69 -4.33 -19.13
CA GLY A 117 2.13 -5.23 -20.16
C GLY A 117 2.26 -4.65 -21.56
N ARG A 118 1.31 -4.97 -22.43
CA ARG A 118 1.32 -4.64 -23.86
C ARG A 118 0.73 -3.26 -24.14
N ARG A 119 -0.36 -2.89 -23.47
CA ARG A 119 -1.20 -1.72 -23.76
C ARG A 119 -1.34 -0.76 -22.59
N ILE A 120 -1.30 -1.24 -21.35
CA ILE A 120 -1.56 -0.40 -20.17
C ILE A 120 -0.37 0.49 -19.84
N VAL A 121 -0.64 1.77 -19.62
CA VAL A 121 0.32 2.75 -19.10
C VAL A 121 -0.27 3.38 -17.86
N VAL A 122 0.41 3.24 -16.71
CA VAL A 122 0.00 3.89 -15.46
C VAL A 122 0.79 5.17 -15.30
N LYS A 123 0.12 6.27 -15.00
CA LYS A 123 0.75 7.56 -14.75
C LYS A 123 0.12 8.27 -13.55
N PRO A 124 0.87 9.14 -12.86
CA PRO A 124 0.26 10.09 -11.94
C PRO A 124 -0.45 11.22 -12.69
N SER A 125 -1.28 11.99 -11.98
CA SER A 125 -2.07 13.10 -12.52
C SER A 125 -1.21 14.26 -13.02
N TRP A 126 -0.02 14.46 -12.45
CA TRP A 126 0.91 15.54 -12.83
C TRP A 126 1.78 15.22 -14.05
N GLU A 127 1.84 13.97 -14.51
CA GLU A 127 2.53 13.63 -15.75
C GLU A 127 1.57 13.59 -16.94
N THR A 128 2.06 14.09 -18.07
CA THR A 128 1.39 13.96 -19.37
C THR A 128 2.09 12.84 -20.15
N VAL A 129 1.31 11.92 -20.70
CA VAL A 129 1.82 10.82 -21.52
C VAL A 129 1.11 10.89 -22.87
N ASP A 130 1.89 10.95 -23.94
CA ASP A 130 1.38 10.79 -25.30
C ASP A 130 1.12 9.29 -25.54
N ALA A 131 -0.13 8.88 -25.41
CA ALA A 131 -0.53 7.50 -25.60
C ALA A 131 -0.35 7.07 -27.07
N GLY A 132 0.36 5.98 -27.30
CA GLY A 132 0.42 5.34 -28.61
C GLY A 132 -0.92 4.74 -29.03
N GLU A 133 -1.04 4.39 -30.31
CA GLU A 133 -2.23 3.71 -30.83
C GLU A 133 -2.46 2.38 -30.08
N GLY A 134 -3.65 2.20 -29.52
CA GLY A 134 -4.03 1.01 -28.76
C GLY A 134 -3.54 0.99 -27.29
N GLU A 135 -2.85 2.03 -26.82
CA GLU A 135 -2.46 2.14 -25.41
C GLU A 135 -3.62 2.62 -24.53
N VAL A 136 -3.68 2.07 -23.32
CA VAL A 136 -4.68 2.37 -22.30
C VAL A 136 -3.99 3.09 -21.14
N VAL A 137 -4.14 4.41 -21.11
CA VAL A 137 -3.58 5.23 -20.03
C VAL A 137 -4.50 5.24 -18.81
N LEU A 138 -3.98 4.79 -17.67
CA LEU A 138 -4.59 4.83 -16.35
C LEU A 138 -3.93 5.94 -15.54
N THR A 139 -4.72 6.89 -15.07
CA THR A 139 -4.26 7.95 -14.16
C THR A 139 -4.58 7.54 -12.73
N VAL A 140 -3.56 7.28 -11.92
CA VAL A 140 -3.72 6.93 -10.51
C VAL A 140 -2.65 7.65 -9.71
N ASP A 141 -3.08 8.49 -8.78
CA ASP A 141 -2.16 9.19 -7.88
C ASP A 141 -1.71 8.26 -6.76
N PRO A 142 -0.41 8.22 -6.43
CA PRO A 142 0.07 7.58 -5.21
C PRO A 142 -0.53 8.29 -3.98
N GLY A 143 -0.97 7.49 -3.03
CA GLY A 143 -1.71 8.00 -1.87
C GLY A 143 -1.90 6.93 -0.80
N GLN A 144 -2.88 7.16 0.08
CA GLN A 144 -3.13 6.33 1.26
C GLN A 144 -3.75 4.95 0.95
N ALA A 145 -4.40 4.80 -0.22
CA ALA A 145 -4.98 3.53 -0.64
C ALA A 145 -3.96 2.67 -1.40
N PHE A 146 -3.95 1.36 -1.12
CA PHE A 146 -3.10 0.40 -1.82
C PHE A 146 -3.52 0.25 -3.29
N GLY A 147 -2.56 0.01 -4.20
CA GLY A 147 -2.83 -0.19 -5.63
C GLY A 147 -2.41 0.97 -6.55
N THR A 148 -1.27 1.60 -6.30
CA THR A 148 -0.74 2.70 -7.15
C THR A 148 -0.23 2.23 -8.53
N GLY A 149 -0.33 0.93 -8.84
CA GLY A 149 0.20 0.32 -10.07
C GLY A 149 1.68 -0.07 -9.99
N THR A 150 2.42 0.39 -8.98
CA THR A 150 3.87 0.18 -8.92
C THR A 150 4.27 -1.13 -8.28
N HIS A 151 3.42 -1.77 -7.47
CA HIS A 151 3.73 -3.04 -6.80
C HIS A 151 3.63 -4.25 -7.75
N GLU A 152 4.51 -5.24 -7.57
CA GLU A 152 4.62 -6.50 -8.34
C GLU A 152 3.25 -7.13 -8.60
N THR A 153 2.45 -7.27 -7.55
CA THR A 153 1.12 -7.91 -7.61
C THR A 153 0.15 -7.14 -8.50
N THR A 154 0.17 -5.81 -8.43
CA THR A 154 -0.69 -4.98 -9.29
C THR A 154 -0.24 -5.08 -10.74
N ARG A 155 1.07 -5.06 -11.01
CA ARG A 155 1.62 -5.19 -12.38
C ARG A 155 1.23 -6.53 -13.01
N MET A 156 1.31 -7.63 -12.24
CA MET A 156 0.90 -8.95 -12.72
C MET A 156 -0.60 -9.03 -12.99
N CYS A 157 -1.44 -8.52 -12.10
CA CYS A 157 -2.89 -8.45 -12.33
C CYS A 157 -3.22 -7.66 -13.59
N LEU A 158 -2.63 -6.48 -13.79
CA LEU A 158 -2.88 -5.66 -14.99
C LEU A 158 -2.52 -6.39 -16.29
N ARG A 159 -1.39 -7.13 -16.31
CA ARG A 159 -1.01 -7.96 -17.46
C ARG A 159 -2.03 -9.08 -17.72
N MET A 160 -2.47 -9.78 -16.68
CA MET A 160 -3.48 -10.84 -16.80
C MET A 160 -4.84 -10.29 -17.25
N ILE A 161 -5.21 -9.07 -16.82
CA ILE A 161 -6.42 -8.41 -17.29
C ILE A 161 -6.33 -8.18 -18.81
N GLU A 162 -5.19 -7.71 -19.35
CA GLU A 162 -5.03 -7.59 -20.80
C GLU A 162 -5.25 -8.92 -21.52
N ASP A 163 -4.70 -10.01 -20.99
CA ASP A 163 -4.84 -11.36 -21.58
C ASP A 163 -6.29 -11.83 -21.56
N VAL A 164 -7.03 -11.61 -20.48
CA VAL A 164 -8.46 -11.98 -20.39
C VAL A 164 -9.32 -11.14 -21.33
N PHE A 165 -8.99 -9.86 -21.53
CA PHE A 165 -9.72 -8.99 -22.47
C PHE A 165 -9.39 -9.27 -23.95
N ASP A 166 -8.32 -10.00 -24.25
CA ASP A 166 -8.02 -10.48 -25.60
C ASP A 166 -8.77 -11.79 -25.94
N LEU A 167 -9.47 -12.40 -24.97
CA LEU A 167 -10.34 -13.55 -25.21
C LEU A 167 -11.63 -13.15 -25.94
N SER A 168 -12.28 -14.14 -26.56
CA SER A 168 -13.58 -13.96 -27.22
C SER A 168 -14.62 -14.96 -26.66
N PRO A 169 -15.70 -14.47 -26.03
CA PRO A 169 -16.01 -13.07 -25.76
C PRO A 169 -15.14 -12.48 -24.63
N ALA A 170 -14.86 -11.18 -24.71
CA ALA A 170 -14.26 -10.41 -23.61
C ALA A 170 -15.27 -10.19 -22.47
N PRO A 171 -14.82 -10.06 -21.21
CA PRO A 171 -15.70 -9.87 -20.05
C PRO A 171 -16.42 -8.52 -20.11
N ARG A 172 -17.70 -8.50 -19.72
CA ARG A 172 -18.54 -7.30 -19.71
C ARG A 172 -18.86 -6.84 -18.29
N GLU A 173 -19.07 -7.77 -17.37
CA GLU A 173 -19.34 -7.52 -15.96
C GLU A 173 -18.15 -7.95 -15.12
N VAL A 174 -17.59 -7.02 -14.35
CA VAL A 174 -16.37 -7.23 -13.55
C VAL A 174 -16.63 -6.89 -12.08
N LEU A 175 -16.15 -7.76 -11.19
CA LEU A 175 -16.13 -7.53 -9.75
C LEU A 175 -14.68 -7.37 -9.29
N ASP A 176 -14.36 -6.28 -8.60
CA ASP A 176 -13.04 -6.02 -8.03
C ASP A 176 -13.12 -6.00 -6.50
N VAL A 177 -12.56 -7.02 -5.84
CA VAL A 177 -12.65 -7.23 -4.39
C VAL A 177 -11.36 -6.80 -3.69
N GLY A 178 -11.46 -5.90 -2.73
CA GLY A 178 -10.30 -5.22 -2.15
C GLY A 178 -9.73 -4.20 -3.13
N THR A 179 -10.61 -3.35 -3.68
CA THR A 179 -10.30 -2.51 -4.84
C THR A 179 -9.21 -1.47 -4.57
N GLY A 180 -9.02 -1.03 -3.32
CA GLY A 180 -8.03 -0.02 -2.95
C GLY A 180 -8.19 1.26 -3.77
N THR A 181 -7.19 1.60 -4.59
CA THR A 181 -7.26 2.75 -5.53
C THR A 181 -8.27 2.59 -6.67
N GLY A 182 -8.84 1.41 -6.88
CA GLY A 182 -9.70 1.12 -8.03
C GLY A 182 -8.96 0.71 -9.31
N ILE A 183 -7.63 0.64 -9.30
CA ILE A 183 -6.83 0.53 -10.53
C ILE A 183 -7.19 -0.69 -11.40
N LEU A 184 -7.49 -1.84 -10.81
CA LEU A 184 -7.80 -3.06 -11.55
C LEU A 184 -9.17 -2.98 -12.23
N GLY A 185 -10.20 -2.55 -11.49
CA GLY A 185 -11.51 -2.28 -12.06
C GLY A 185 -11.52 -1.14 -13.10
N ILE A 186 -10.72 -0.10 -12.91
CA ILE A 186 -10.54 0.98 -13.89
C ILE A 186 -9.88 0.45 -15.16
N ALA A 187 -8.84 -0.39 -15.04
CA ALA A 187 -8.21 -1.03 -16.19
C ALA A 187 -9.21 -1.86 -16.99
N ALA A 188 -10.02 -2.67 -16.33
CA ALA A 188 -11.08 -3.46 -16.96
C ALA A 188 -12.10 -2.57 -17.68
N ALA A 189 -12.53 -1.47 -17.05
CA ALA A 189 -13.43 -0.49 -17.68
C ALA A 189 -12.84 0.11 -18.95
N ARG A 190 -11.56 0.49 -18.92
CA ARG A 190 -10.85 1.08 -20.06
C ARG A 190 -10.58 0.08 -21.19
N LEU A 191 -10.55 -1.22 -20.89
CA LEU A 191 -10.43 -2.30 -21.87
C LEU A 191 -11.79 -2.75 -22.45
N GLY A 192 -12.90 -2.19 -21.97
CA GLY A 192 -14.22 -2.36 -22.58
C GLY A 192 -15.28 -3.03 -21.71
N ALA A 193 -15.02 -3.29 -20.41
CA ALA A 193 -16.07 -3.75 -19.51
C ALA A 193 -17.17 -2.68 -19.40
N THR A 194 -18.42 -3.14 -19.41
CA THR A 194 -19.60 -2.25 -19.40
C THR A 194 -20.18 -2.06 -18.00
N ARG A 195 -19.76 -2.87 -17.03
CA ARG A 195 -20.18 -2.76 -15.63
C ARG A 195 -19.07 -3.26 -14.71
N ILE A 196 -18.68 -2.40 -13.78
CA ILE A 196 -17.65 -2.69 -12.78
C ILE A 196 -18.25 -2.40 -11.41
N LEU A 197 -18.28 -3.43 -10.58
CA LEU A 197 -18.55 -3.30 -9.16
C LEU A 197 -17.24 -3.47 -8.42
N ALA A 198 -16.78 -2.42 -7.75
CA ALA A 198 -15.60 -2.41 -6.92
C ALA A 198 -16.03 -2.40 -5.45
N VAL A 199 -15.46 -3.28 -4.63
CA VAL A 199 -15.79 -3.33 -3.20
C VAL A 199 -14.55 -3.32 -2.34
N ASP A 200 -14.65 -2.60 -1.22
CA ASP A 200 -13.62 -2.55 -0.19
C ASP A 200 -14.27 -2.44 1.19
N THR A 201 -13.61 -2.95 2.22
CA THR A 201 -14.08 -2.80 3.60
C THR A 201 -13.75 -1.42 4.16
N ASP A 202 -12.75 -0.73 3.59
CA ASP A 202 -12.38 0.63 3.96
C ASP A 202 -13.21 1.67 3.16
N PRO A 203 -14.04 2.50 3.82
CA PRO A 203 -14.78 3.57 3.13
C PRO A 203 -13.86 4.59 2.46
N VAL A 204 -12.62 4.79 2.94
CA VAL A 204 -11.65 5.70 2.31
C VAL A 204 -11.20 5.14 0.96
N ALA A 205 -10.94 3.83 0.87
CA ALA A 205 -10.60 3.17 -0.39
C ALA A 205 -11.76 3.31 -1.41
N VAL A 206 -13.01 3.15 -0.97
CA VAL A 206 -14.19 3.34 -1.82
C VAL A 206 -14.28 4.77 -2.38
N GLU A 207 -14.04 5.78 -1.56
CA GLU A 207 -14.01 7.18 -2.01
C GLU A 207 -12.89 7.42 -3.03
N VAL A 208 -11.68 6.90 -2.76
CA VAL A 208 -10.52 7.02 -3.64
C VAL A 208 -10.77 6.32 -4.98
N ALA A 209 -11.29 5.09 -4.97
CA ALA A 209 -11.62 4.36 -6.19
C ALA A 209 -12.66 5.09 -7.04
N GLY A 210 -13.70 5.65 -6.42
CA GLY A 210 -14.71 6.47 -7.11
C GLY A 210 -14.11 7.72 -7.76
N LYS A 211 -13.22 8.43 -7.03
CA LYS A 211 -12.49 9.60 -7.58
C LYS A 211 -11.62 9.22 -8.76
N ASN A 212 -10.80 8.17 -8.62
CA ASN A 212 -9.91 7.69 -9.67
C ASN A 212 -10.70 7.22 -10.91
N ALA A 213 -11.86 6.58 -10.72
CA ALA A 213 -12.74 6.24 -11.84
C ALA A 213 -13.26 7.48 -12.59
N GLY A 214 -13.56 8.57 -11.87
CA GLY A 214 -13.88 9.87 -12.45
C GLY A 214 -12.73 10.45 -13.26
N GLU A 215 -11.52 10.47 -12.70
CA GLU A 215 -10.31 10.96 -13.37
C GLU A 215 -9.96 10.16 -14.64
N ASN A 216 -10.30 8.88 -14.67
CA ASN A 216 -10.10 8.01 -15.82
C ASN A 216 -11.26 8.03 -16.83
N GLY A 217 -12.32 8.80 -16.57
CA GLY A 217 -13.47 8.92 -17.47
C GLY A 217 -14.38 7.68 -17.50
N VAL A 218 -14.33 6.83 -16.47
CA VAL A 218 -15.06 5.55 -16.42
C VAL A 218 -16.16 5.50 -15.35
N ALA A 219 -16.44 6.63 -14.69
CA ALA A 219 -17.47 6.73 -13.64
C ALA A 219 -18.88 6.28 -14.08
N ALA A 220 -19.19 6.31 -15.38
CA ALA A 220 -20.49 5.85 -15.89
C ALA A 220 -20.70 4.34 -15.79
N VAL A 221 -19.62 3.55 -15.76
CA VAL A 221 -19.66 2.08 -15.72
C VAL A 221 -19.03 1.51 -14.45
N PHE A 222 -18.42 2.35 -13.61
CA PHE A 222 -17.70 1.96 -12.41
C PHE A 222 -18.42 2.44 -11.15
N ARG A 223 -18.71 1.50 -10.23
CA ARG A 223 -19.31 1.80 -8.94
C ARG A 223 -18.48 1.18 -7.82
N ALA A 224 -18.06 1.99 -6.85
CA ALA A 224 -17.38 1.54 -5.64
C ALA A 224 -18.32 1.55 -4.43
N GLU A 225 -18.30 0.51 -3.61
CA GLU A 225 -19.20 0.36 -2.45
C GLU A 225 -18.53 -0.41 -1.30
N THR A 226 -18.99 -0.18 -0.06
CA THR A 226 -18.57 -0.99 1.11
C THR A 226 -19.44 -2.23 1.31
N THR A 227 -20.16 -2.65 0.28
CA THR A 227 -21.11 -3.77 0.34
C THR A 227 -20.34 -5.08 0.56
N PRO A 228 -20.66 -5.87 1.61
CA PRO A 228 -19.99 -7.16 1.83
C PRO A 228 -20.17 -8.10 0.65
N LEU A 229 -19.15 -8.89 0.32
CA LEU A 229 -19.15 -9.83 -0.82
C LEU A 229 -20.35 -10.81 -0.79
N SER A 230 -20.73 -11.24 0.41
CA SER A 230 -21.89 -12.10 0.67
C SER A 230 -23.23 -11.47 0.27
N ALA A 231 -23.35 -10.14 0.32
CA ALA A 231 -24.56 -9.38 -0.01
C ALA A 231 -24.67 -8.98 -1.50
N ILE A 232 -23.59 -9.12 -2.27
CA ILE A 232 -23.58 -8.79 -3.71
C ILE A 232 -24.44 -9.82 -4.48
N PRO A 233 -25.44 -9.41 -5.26
CA PRO A 233 -26.23 -10.36 -6.04
C PRO A 233 -25.51 -10.78 -7.34
N GLY A 234 -25.83 -11.98 -7.83
CA GLY A 234 -25.41 -12.45 -9.15
C GLY A 234 -23.97 -12.95 -9.22
N ALA A 235 -23.47 -13.02 -10.46
CA ALA A 235 -22.13 -13.45 -10.82
C ALA A 235 -21.60 -12.58 -11.97
N PHE A 236 -20.28 -12.55 -12.12
CA PHE A 236 -19.52 -11.65 -13.00
C PHE A 236 -18.65 -12.46 -13.96
N ASP A 237 -18.40 -11.93 -15.15
CA ASP A 237 -17.57 -12.59 -16.15
C ASP A 237 -16.10 -12.67 -15.70
N LEU A 238 -15.66 -11.68 -14.92
CA LEU A 238 -14.33 -11.58 -14.33
C LEU A 238 -14.42 -11.12 -12.88
N VAL A 239 -13.76 -11.84 -11.98
CA VAL A 239 -13.56 -11.45 -10.58
C VAL A 239 -12.08 -11.18 -10.34
N LEU A 240 -11.76 -10.04 -9.72
CA LEU A 240 -10.42 -9.58 -9.41
C LEU A 240 -10.23 -9.58 -7.89
N GLY A 241 -9.09 -10.03 -7.41
CA GLY A 241 -8.76 -10.03 -5.98
C GLY A 241 -7.25 -9.98 -5.73
N ASN A 242 -6.71 -8.78 -5.52
CA ASN A 242 -5.31 -8.59 -5.14
C ASN A 242 -5.21 -8.49 -3.61
N LEU A 243 -5.28 -9.64 -2.93
CA LEU A 243 -5.41 -9.79 -1.49
C LEU A 243 -4.38 -10.80 -0.96
N ILE A 244 -4.07 -10.74 0.33
CA ILE A 244 -3.17 -11.73 0.92
C ILE A 244 -3.76 -13.15 0.83
N ALA A 245 -2.88 -14.16 0.74
CA ALA A 245 -3.25 -15.55 0.51
C ALA A 245 -4.30 -16.08 1.52
N GLU A 246 -4.18 -15.71 2.79
CA GLU A 246 -5.09 -16.11 3.86
C GLU A 246 -6.52 -15.62 3.60
N ILE A 247 -6.68 -14.35 3.21
CA ILE A 247 -7.97 -13.77 2.87
C ILE A 247 -8.55 -14.44 1.62
N LEU A 248 -7.71 -14.71 0.61
CA LEU A 248 -8.14 -15.40 -0.61
C LEU A 248 -8.65 -16.82 -0.31
N ILE A 249 -7.98 -17.56 0.57
CA ILE A 249 -8.38 -18.90 1.02
C ILE A 249 -9.72 -18.82 1.76
N ASP A 250 -9.84 -17.92 2.74
CA ASP A 250 -11.07 -17.74 3.51
C ASP A 250 -12.27 -17.34 2.62
N MET A 251 -12.01 -16.55 1.58
CA MET A 251 -13.03 -16.04 0.67
C MET A 251 -13.22 -16.88 -0.59
N ALA A 252 -12.45 -17.97 -0.79
CA ALA A 252 -12.41 -18.73 -2.05
C ALA A 252 -13.81 -19.16 -2.49
N SER A 253 -14.60 -19.69 -1.57
CA SER A 253 -15.97 -20.14 -1.83
C SER A 253 -16.90 -19.01 -2.30
N GLU A 254 -16.76 -17.81 -1.75
CA GLU A 254 -17.55 -16.64 -2.16
C GLU A 254 -17.09 -16.07 -3.51
N LEU A 255 -15.77 -15.92 -3.70
CA LEU A 255 -15.19 -15.41 -4.94
C LEU A 255 -15.56 -16.31 -6.13
N VAL A 256 -15.44 -17.63 -5.98
CA VAL A 256 -15.84 -18.57 -7.03
C VAL A 256 -17.34 -18.53 -7.28
N ARG A 257 -18.18 -18.46 -6.23
CA ARG A 257 -19.64 -18.29 -6.40
C ARG A 257 -20.02 -17.04 -7.19
N ARG A 258 -19.27 -15.95 -7.03
CA ARG A 258 -19.46 -14.67 -7.73
C ARG A 258 -18.87 -14.65 -9.14
N THR A 259 -18.15 -15.68 -9.56
CA THR A 259 -17.66 -15.81 -10.93
C THR A 259 -18.69 -16.54 -11.76
N ALA A 260 -19.06 -16.10 -12.96
CA ALA A 260 -19.99 -16.83 -13.81
C ALA A 260 -19.41 -18.20 -14.21
N PRO A 261 -20.25 -19.23 -14.47
CA PRO A 261 -19.76 -20.50 -15.04
C PRO A 261 -18.96 -20.24 -16.33
N GLY A 262 -17.75 -20.78 -16.42
CA GLY A 262 -16.82 -20.51 -17.52
C GLY A 262 -16.09 -19.15 -17.45
N GLY A 263 -16.43 -18.30 -16.47
CA GLY A 263 -15.80 -17.01 -16.20
C GLY A 263 -14.45 -17.14 -15.50
N HIS A 264 -13.78 -16.01 -15.32
CA HIS A 264 -12.38 -15.96 -14.89
C HIS A 264 -12.21 -15.29 -13.53
N LEU A 265 -11.17 -15.70 -12.81
CA LEU A 265 -10.69 -15.00 -11.62
C LEU A 265 -9.22 -14.65 -11.80
N ILE A 266 -8.84 -13.42 -11.45
CA ILE A 266 -7.44 -13.02 -11.32
C ILE A 266 -7.19 -12.72 -9.86
N VAL A 267 -6.34 -13.52 -9.22
CA VAL A 267 -5.96 -13.32 -7.82
C VAL A 267 -4.47 -13.12 -7.69
N SER A 268 -4.04 -12.17 -6.85
CA SER A 268 -2.64 -11.91 -6.51
C SER A 268 -2.56 -11.38 -5.08
N GLY A 269 -1.41 -10.86 -4.64
CA GLY A 269 -1.13 -10.63 -3.22
C GLY A 269 -0.59 -11.89 -2.52
N ILE A 270 -0.21 -12.89 -3.31
CA ILE A 270 0.16 -14.23 -2.86
C ILE A 270 1.69 -14.33 -2.83
N LEU A 271 2.28 -14.71 -1.70
CA LEU A 271 3.68 -15.13 -1.69
C LEU A 271 3.82 -16.42 -2.49
N MET A 272 4.86 -16.53 -3.31
CA MET A 272 5.07 -17.68 -4.22
C MET A 272 5.00 -19.02 -3.48
N GLU A 273 5.53 -19.12 -2.27
CA GLU A 273 5.48 -20.32 -1.43
C GLU A 273 4.05 -20.73 -1.00
N LYS A 274 3.10 -19.80 -1.01
CA LYS A 274 1.69 -20.02 -0.66
C LYS A 274 0.78 -20.23 -1.87
N SER A 275 1.28 -20.11 -3.11
CA SER A 275 0.44 -20.22 -4.31
C SER A 275 -0.27 -21.57 -4.41
N GLY A 276 0.43 -22.66 -4.02
CA GLY A 276 -0.15 -24.01 -3.99
C GLY A 276 -1.38 -24.13 -3.08
N TRP A 277 -1.39 -23.45 -1.92
CA TRP A 277 -2.52 -23.49 -1.00
C TRP A 277 -3.74 -22.76 -1.57
N VAL A 278 -3.51 -21.63 -2.23
CA VAL A 278 -4.58 -20.87 -2.92
C VAL A 278 -5.15 -21.70 -4.07
N ILE A 279 -4.30 -22.31 -4.90
CA ILE A 279 -4.74 -23.18 -6.00
C ILE A 279 -5.59 -24.34 -5.48
N GLU A 280 -5.15 -25.02 -4.42
CA GLU A 280 -5.87 -26.14 -3.84
C GLU A 280 -7.26 -25.71 -3.34
N GLU A 281 -7.35 -24.59 -2.62
CA GLU A 281 -8.61 -24.13 -2.04
C GLU A 281 -9.61 -23.64 -3.11
N PHE A 282 -9.14 -22.89 -4.11
CA PHE A 282 -10.00 -22.51 -5.23
C PHE A 282 -10.44 -23.73 -6.05
N GLY A 283 -9.58 -24.73 -6.20
CA GLY A 283 -9.89 -26.01 -6.86
C GLY A 283 -11.02 -26.77 -6.16
N LYS A 284 -11.02 -26.84 -4.82
CA LYS A 284 -12.13 -27.43 -4.04
C LYS A 284 -13.47 -26.73 -4.28
N ASN A 285 -13.44 -25.45 -4.66
CA ASN A 285 -14.62 -24.64 -4.94
C ASN A 285 -15.00 -24.61 -6.44
N GLY A 286 -14.27 -25.32 -7.31
CA GLY A 286 -14.58 -25.44 -8.75
C GLY A 286 -13.92 -24.37 -9.64
N ALA A 287 -12.84 -23.74 -9.18
CA ALA A 287 -12.02 -22.85 -10.00
C ALA A 287 -10.59 -23.37 -10.14
N PHE A 288 -10.12 -23.55 -11.37
CA PHE A 288 -8.84 -24.18 -11.67
C PHE A 288 -7.88 -23.22 -12.37
N PRO A 289 -6.57 -23.32 -12.09
CA PRO A 289 -5.57 -22.44 -12.71
C PRO A 289 -5.44 -22.72 -14.21
N ILE A 290 -5.48 -21.65 -14.99
CA ILE A 290 -5.20 -21.64 -16.43
C ILE A 290 -4.01 -20.74 -16.78
N GLY A 291 -3.47 -20.00 -15.81
CA GLY A 291 -2.26 -19.20 -15.95
C GLY A 291 -1.68 -18.81 -14.59
N GLU A 292 -0.37 -18.62 -14.55
CA GLU A 292 0.38 -18.16 -13.37
C GLU A 292 1.46 -17.18 -13.82
N ALA A 293 1.68 -16.13 -13.03
CA ALA A 293 2.80 -15.22 -13.18
C ALA A 293 3.52 -15.06 -11.85
N VAL A 294 4.84 -14.92 -11.90
CA VAL A 294 5.70 -14.68 -10.73
C VAL A 294 6.56 -13.46 -11.00
N ASP A 295 6.64 -12.56 -10.01
CA ASP A 295 7.49 -11.37 -10.03
C ASP A 295 8.09 -11.18 -8.63
N GLY A 296 9.39 -11.44 -8.51
CA GLY A 296 10.09 -11.52 -7.22
C GLY A 296 9.54 -12.65 -6.34
N GLN A 297 9.06 -12.29 -5.16
CA GLN A 297 8.47 -13.22 -4.19
C GLN A 297 6.95 -13.39 -4.34
N TRP A 298 6.33 -12.67 -5.28
CA TRP A 298 4.89 -12.62 -5.43
C TRP A 298 4.43 -13.46 -6.61
N ALA A 299 3.24 -14.04 -6.47
CA ALA A 299 2.52 -14.76 -7.52
C ALA A 299 1.18 -14.10 -7.84
N ALA A 300 0.75 -14.25 -9.08
CA ALA A 300 -0.62 -14.01 -9.54
C ALA A 300 -1.12 -15.26 -10.26
N LEU A 301 -2.40 -15.57 -10.07
CA LEU A 301 -3.07 -16.72 -10.66
C LEU A 301 -4.24 -16.24 -11.51
N LEU A 302 -4.31 -16.75 -12.73
CA LEU A 302 -5.50 -16.68 -13.57
C LEU A 302 -6.22 -18.03 -13.45
N LEU A 303 -7.42 -18.01 -12.88
CA LEU A 303 -8.26 -19.17 -12.67
C LEU A 303 -9.48 -19.10 -13.58
N ARG A 304 -10.06 -20.26 -13.90
CA ARG A 304 -11.34 -20.37 -14.59
C ARG A 304 -12.31 -21.18 -13.75
N ARG A 305 -13.53 -20.68 -13.60
CA ARG A 305 -14.62 -21.43 -12.96
C ARG A 305 -15.19 -22.44 -13.94
N GLU A 306 -15.28 -23.70 -13.51
CA GLU A 306 -15.98 -24.77 -14.23
C GLU A 306 -17.47 -24.85 -13.87
#